data_AF-A0A5R8MBR4-F1
#
_entry.id   AF-A0A5R8MBR4-F1
#
_cell.length_a   1.000
_cell.length_b   1.000
_cell.length_c   1.000
_cell.angle_alpha   90.00
_cell.angle_beta   90.00
_cell.angle_gamma   90.00
#
_symmetry.space_group_name_H-M   'P 1'
#
loop_
_entity.id
_entity.type
_entity.pdbx_description
1 polymer ?
#
loop_
_entity_poly.entity_id
_entity_poly.type
_entity_poly.pdbx_seq_one_letter_code
_entity_poly.pdbx_strand_id
1 'polypeptide(L)' 'MKIIYIKRESNVKEVYRTRLGRLNSKVTCIKKYFLGMPFKTVHKYTHTFFTKKNSNVERMLFV' A
#
# COMPACT_ATOMS: atom_id res chain seq x y z
N MET A 1 -25.90 10.57 9.89
CA MET A 1 -24.99 10.38 8.73
C MET A 1 -23.75 11.23 8.92
N LYS A 2 -22.54 10.69 8.76
CA LYS A 2 -21.31 11.51 8.84
C LYS A 2 -21.01 12.10 7.46
N ILE A 3 -20.98 13.44 7.39
CA ILE A 3 -20.65 14.19 6.17
C ILE A 3 -19.19 13.94 5.76
N ILE A 4 -18.30 13.83 6.77
CA ILE A 4 -16.87 13.58 6.60
C ILE A 4 -16.50 12.31 7.37
N TYR A 5 -15.82 11.38 6.72
CA TYR A 5 -15.30 10.19 7.38
C TYR A 5 -13.98 9.72 6.75
N ILE A 6 -13.26 8.87 7.48
CA ILE A 6 -12.02 8.26 7.01
C ILE A 6 -12.29 6.76 6.82
N LYS A 7 -11.90 6.23 5.67
CA LYS A 7 -11.99 4.80 5.36
C LYS A 7 -10.59 4.25 5.06
N ARG A 8 -10.30 3.08 5.62
CA ARG A 8 -9.09 2.31 5.33
C ARG A 8 -9.46 1.16 4.38
N GLU A 9 -8.75 1.05 3.29
CA GLU A 9 -8.88 -0.05 2.33
C GLU A 9 -7.52 -0.75 2.22
N SER A 10 -7.49 -2.06 2.43
CA SER A 10 -6.27 -2.87 2.33
C SER A 10 -6.46 -3.91 1.24
N ASN A 11 -5.66 -3.83 0.18
CA ASN A 11 -5.73 -4.75 -0.95
C ASN A 11 -4.35 -5.38 -1.18
N VAL A 12 -4.32 -6.69 -1.42
CA VAL A 12 -3.11 -7.35 -1.91
C VAL A 12 -3.05 -7.15 -3.41
N LYS A 13 -1.94 -6.60 -3.89
CA LYS A 13 -1.68 -6.36 -5.30
C LYS A 13 -0.38 -7.01 -5.70
N GLU A 14 -0.36 -7.59 -6.88
CA GLU A 14 0.88 -7.96 -7.54
C GLU A 14 1.52 -6.67 -8.08
N VAL A 15 2.79 -6.45 -7.73
CA VAL A 15 3.59 -5.31 -8.17
C VAL A 15 4.77 -5.85 -8.94
N TYR A 16 4.99 -5.33 -10.13
CA TYR A 16 6.17 -5.65 -10.93
C TYR A 16 7.28 -4.62 -10.67
N ARG A 17 8.47 -5.10 -10.30
CA ARG A 17 9.69 -4.28 -10.23
C ARG A 17 10.76 -4.89 -11.13
N THR A 18 11.37 -4.07 -11.98
CA THR A 18 12.37 -4.50 -12.99
C THR A 18 13.47 -5.39 -12.41
N ARG A 19 13.94 -5.11 -11.18
CA ARG A 19 15.02 -5.87 -10.52
C ARG A 19 14.56 -7.10 -9.72
N LEU A 20 13.29 -7.13 -9.28
CA LEU A 20 12.78 -8.14 -8.34
C LEU A 20 11.71 -9.07 -8.94
N GLY A 21 11.21 -8.76 -10.13
CA GLY A 21 10.12 -9.47 -10.76
C GLY A 21 8.75 -9.16 -10.14
N ARG A 22 7.84 -10.14 -10.19
CA ARG A 22 6.49 -10.06 -9.63
C ARG A 22 6.53 -10.30 -8.12
N LEU A 23 6.02 -9.33 -7.36
CA LEU A 23 5.97 -9.39 -5.91
C LEU A 23 4.55 -9.12 -5.40
N ASN A 24 4.11 -9.90 -4.42
CA ASN A 24 2.86 -9.64 -3.73
C ASN A 24 3.08 -8.56 -2.65
N SER A 25 2.33 -7.46 -2.75
CA SER A 25 2.37 -6.36 -1.79
C SER A 25 0.98 -6.03 -1.26
N LYS A 26 0.86 -5.91 0.06
CA LYS A 26 -0.34 -5.38 0.71
C LYS A 26 -0.28 -3.86 0.69
N VAL A 27 -1.16 -3.26 -0.11
CA VAL A 27 -1.31 -1.81 -0.21
C VAL A 27 -2.48 -1.40 0.68
N THR A 28 -2.17 -0.59 1.70
CA THR A 28 -3.17 0.00 2.59
C THR A 28 -3.30 1.48 2.24
N CYS A 29 -4.49 1.89 1.80
CA CYS A 29 -4.84 3.27 1.52
C CYS A 29 -5.79 3.79 2.60
N ILE A 30 -5.49 4.96 3.14
CA ILE A 30 -6.37 5.69 4.06
C ILE A 30 -6.86 6.93 3.32
N LYS A 31 -8.17 6.98 3.03
CA LYS A 31 -8.80 8.06 2.27
C LYS A 31 -9.83 8.77 3.13
N LYS A 32 -9.89 10.10 3.01
CA LYS A 32 -10.99 10.92 3.52
C LYS A 32 -12.09 10.96 2.48
N TYR A 33 -13.31 10.76 2.95
CA TYR A 33 -14.53 10.81 2.19
C TYR A 33 -15.37 11.99 2.65
N PHE A 34 -15.99 12.66 1.68
CA PHE A 34 -16.93 13.75 1.86
C PHE A 34 -18.17 13.43 1.02
N LEU A 35 -19.36 13.43 1.64
CA LEU A 35 -20.62 13.05 0.96
C LEU A 35 -20.55 11.69 0.20
N GLY A 36 -19.72 10.76 0.66
CA GLY A 36 -19.55 9.45 0.01
C GLY A 36 -18.52 9.40 -1.12
N MET A 37 -17.93 10.53 -1.53
CA MET A 37 -16.84 10.57 -2.50
C MET A 37 -15.47 10.71 -1.82
N PRO A 38 -14.44 9.96 -2.24
CA PRO A 38 -13.08 10.13 -1.74
C PRO A 38 -12.46 11.41 -2.31
N PHE A 39 -12.10 12.37 -1.46
CA PHE A 39 -11.52 13.65 -1.91
C PHE A 39 -10.02 13.77 -1.63
N LYS A 40 -9.49 13.08 -0.61
CA LYS A 40 -8.06 13.16 -0.25
C LYS A 40 -7.55 11.83 0.23
N THR A 41 -6.39 11.42 -0.30
CA THR A 41 -5.62 10.33 0.31
C THR A 41 -4.79 10.91 1.45
N VAL A 42 -5.00 10.41 2.67
CA VAL A 42 -4.27 10.86 3.86
C VAL A 42 -2.91 10.20 3.90
N HIS A 43 -2.88 8.88 3.75
CA HIS A 43 -1.66 8.12 3.78
C HIS A 43 -1.80 6.84 2.96
N LYS A 44 -0.67 6.39 2.40
CA LYS A 44 -0.56 5.14 1.65
C LYS A 44 0.63 4.34 2.16
N TYR A 45 0.35 3.20 2.78
CA TYR A 45 1.36 2.24 3.22
C TYR A 45 1.44 1.09 2.23
N THR A 46 2.65 0.66 1.88
CA THR A 46 2.86 -0.54 1.05
C THR A 46 3.76 -1.49 1.82
N HIS A 47 3.27 -2.70 2.08
CA HIS A 47 4.04 -3.77 2.70
C HIS A 47 4.26 -4.87 1.68
N THR A 48 5.50 -5.07 1.24
CA THR A 48 5.86 -6.09 0.27
C THR A 48 6.23 -7.38 1.00
N PHE A 49 5.57 -8.48 0.67
CA PHE A 49 5.88 -9.79 1.25
C PHE A 49 7.05 -10.39 0.47
N PHE A 50 8.20 -10.52 1.12
CA PHE A 50 9.33 -11.24 0.56
C PHE A 50 9.32 -12.68 1.07
N THR A 51 9.30 -13.63 0.15
CA THR A 51 9.65 -15.02 0.50
C THR A 51 11.16 -15.03 0.75
N LYS A 52 11.56 -15.25 2.00
CA LYS A 52 12.93 -15.22 2.50
C LYS A 52 13.89 -16.03 1.61
N LYS A 53 14.57 -15.36 0.67
CA LYS A 53 15.68 -15.94 -0.12
C LYS A 53 16.82 -14.99 -0.44
N ASN A 54 16.79 -13.71 -0.06
CA ASN A 54 17.94 -12.84 -0.35
C ASN A 54 18.06 -11.61 0.58
N SER A 55 19.12 -11.58 1.38
CA SER A 55 19.44 -10.54 2.39
C SER A 55 19.67 -9.14 1.80
N ASN A 56 19.95 -9.03 0.50
CA ASN A 56 20.20 -7.76 -0.17
C ASN A 56 18.95 -6.92 -0.41
N VAL A 57 17.75 -7.53 -0.43
CA VAL A 57 16.50 -6.84 -0.77
C VAL A 57 15.96 -6.03 0.41
N GLU A 58 16.21 -6.47 1.64
CA GLU A 58 15.80 -5.77 2.86
C GLU A 58 16.50 -4.41 3.02
N ARG A 59 17.77 -4.30 2.60
CA ARG A 59 18.57 -3.06 2.71
C ARG A 59 18.09 -1.93 1.79
N MET A 60 17.37 -2.25 0.71
CA MET A 60 16.96 -1.29 -0.32
C MET A 60 15.67 -0.51 0.03
N LEU A 61 15.00 -0.88 1.13
CA LEU A 61 13.72 -0.30 1.56
C LEU A 61 13.85 0.74 2.70
N PHE A 62 15.08 0.99 3.18
CA PHE A 62 15.39 1.96 4.24
C PHE A 62 16.16 3.20 3.73
N VAL A 63 16.03 3.54 2.43
CA VAL A 63 16.52 4.82 1.87
C VAL A 63 15.35 5.74 1.60
#